data_AF-A0A0F3GKF5-F1
#
_entry.id   AF-A0A0F3GKF5-F1
#
_cell.length_a   1.000
_cell.length_b   1.000
_cell.length_c   1.000
_cell.angle_alpha   90.00
_cell.angle_beta   90.00
_cell.angle_gamma   90.00
#
_symmetry.space_group_name_H-M   'P 1'
#
loop_
_entity.id
_entity.type
_entity.pdbx_description
1 polymer ?
#
loop_
_entity_poly.entity_id
_entity_poly.type
_entity_poly.pdbx_seq_one_letter_code
_entity_poly.pdbx_strand_id
1 'polypeptide(L)'
;MSVGTTGYRLIGGSKYSLIDCAYMTFITIATIGYGEIIDISHKPEGRVFTMFIAFVGIGVLSYMLSSFTAFVVGGELKEAFWRKRMENRIKT
;
A
#
# COMPACT_ATOMS: atom_id res chain seq x y z
N MET A 1 1.92 -0.49 -5.22
CA MET A 1 2.84 -1.52 -4.67
C MET A 1 3.70 -2.16 -5.73
N SER A 2 3.16 -2.66 -6.84
CA SER A 2 3.92 -3.34 -7.90
C SER A 2 5.12 -2.53 -8.42
N VAL A 3 4.94 -1.22 -8.64
CA VAL A 3 6.03 -0.31 -9.07
C VAL A 3 7.17 -0.27 -8.04
N GLY A 4 6.84 -0.22 -6.75
CA GLY A 4 7.84 -0.23 -5.68
C GLY A 4 8.56 -1.56 -5.58
N THR A 5 7.82 -2.67 -5.62
CA THR A 5 8.39 -4.02 -5.62
C THR A 5 9.37 -4.21 -6.78
N THR A 6 8.98 -3.81 -7.99
CA THR A 6 9.84 -3.93 -9.17
C THR A 6 11.04 -3.01 -9.09
N GLY A 7 10.88 -1.75 -8.66
CA GLY A 7 12.01 -0.83 -8.53
C GLY A 7 13.03 -1.29 -7.49
N TYR A 8 12.58 -1.77 -6.32
CA TYR A 8 13.47 -2.37 -5.33
C TYR A 8 14.15 -3.64 -5.82
N ARG A 9 13.47 -4.48 -6.61
CA ARG A 9 14.06 -5.66 -7.24
C ARG A 9 15.15 -5.30 -8.24
N LEU A 10 14.96 -4.22 -9.02
CA LEU A 10 15.95 -3.73 -9.98
C LEU A 10 17.18 -3.12 -9.27
N ILE A 11 16.96 -2.34 -8.20
CA ILE A 11 18.04 -1.65 -7.48
C ILE A 11 18.79 -2.60 -6.54
N GLY A 12 18.07 -3.44 -5.79
CA GLY A 12 18.63 -4.41 -4.84
C GLY A 12 19.29 -5.62 -5.52
N GLY A 13 18.89 -5.93 -6.76
CA GLY A 13 19.42 -7.03 -7.55
C GLY A 13 18.77 -8.39 -7.23
N SER A 14 19.31 -9.44 -7.85
CA SER A 14 18.72 -10.78 -7.84
C SER A 14 18.75 -11.49 -6.48
N LYS A 15 19.52 -10.97 -5.51
CA LYS A 15 19.68 -11.56 -4.17
C LYS A 15 18.46 -11.44 -3.25
N TYR A 16 17.57 -10.47 -3.48
CA TYR A 16 16.38 -10.25 -2.63
C TYR A 16 15.13 -10.87 -3.23
N SER A 17 14.35 -11.65 -2.47
CA SER A 17 13.14 -12.24 -3.03
C SER A 17 12.13 -11.16 -3.44
N LEU A 18 11.19 -11.51 -4.34
CA LEU A 18 10.11 -10.59 -4.71
C LEU A 18 9.24 -10.22 -3.50
N ILE A 19 9.11 -11.14 -2.54
CA ILE A 19 8.39 -10.92 -1.28
C ILE A 19 9.13 -9.90 -0.42
N ASP A 20 10.45 -9.96 -0.32
CA ASP A 20 11.23 -8.96 0.44
C ASP A 20 11.08 -7.57 -0.17
N CYS A 21 11.07 -7.48 -1.51
CA CYS A 21 10.87 -6.21 -2.23
C CYS A 21 9.46 -5.65 -2.03
N ALA A 22 8.44 -6.53 -2.02
CA ALA A 22 7.07 -6.14 -1.76
C ALA A 22 6.88 -5.73 -0.29
N TYR A 23 7.51 -6.44 0.62
CA TYR A 23 7.49 -6.16 2.04
C TYR A 23 8.17 -4.83 2.37
N MET A 24 9.34 -4.56 1.79
CA MET A 24 10.00 -3.26 1.88
C MET A 24 9.09 -2.13 1.41
N THR A 25 8.46 -2.30 0.23
CA THR A 25 7.50 -1.32 -0.29
C THR A 25 6.32 -1.12 0.66
N PHE A 26 5.79 -2.19 1.24
CA PHE A 26 4.68 -2.14 2.17
C PHE A 26 5.02 -1.33 3.42
N ILE A 27 6.12 -1.66 4.10
CA ILE A 27 6.50 -0.99 5.35
C ILE A 27 6.87 0.48 5.14
N THR A 28 7.40 0.84 3.96
CA THR A 28 7.67 2.24 3.57
C THR A 28 6.37 2.99 3.35
N ILE A 29 5.46 2.47 2.52
CA ILE A 29 4.19 3.13 2.21
C ILE A 29 3.36 3.24 3.49
N ALA A 30 3.21 2.15 4.25
CA ALA A 30 2.48 2.09 5.52
C ALA A 30 3.11 2.93 6.64
N THR A 31 4.23 3.61 6.40
CA THR A 31 4.95 4.45 7.37
C THR A 31 5.38 3.70 8.66
N ILE A 32 5.51 2.37 8.59
CA ILE A 32 5.96 1.55 9.74
C ILE A 32 7.47 1.68 9.92
N GLY A 33 8.22 1.57 8.83
CA GLY A 33 9.65 1.90 8.81
C GLY A 33 10.57 1.03 9.69
N TYR A 34 10.47 -0.31 9.61
CA TYR A 34 11.37 -1.22 10.35
C TYR A 34 12.85 -1.17 9.94
N GLY A 35 13.21 -0.38 8.91
CA GLY A 35 14.57 -0.26 8.37
C GLY A 35 14.70 -0.80 6.95
N GLU A 36 15.87 -0.58 6.33
CA GLU A 36 16.21 -1.04 4.99
C GLU A 36 16.46 -2.57 4.99
N ILE A 37 15.46 -3.34 4.57
CA ILE A 37 15.58 -4.80 4.39
C ILE A 37 16.46 -5.13 3.18
N ILE A 38 16.36 -4.27 2.17
CA ILE A 38 17.18 -4.30 0.97
C ILE A 38 18.33 -3.34 1.24
N ASP A 39 19.55 -3.87 1.22
CA ASP A 39 20.76 -3.09 1.43
C ASP A 39 20.98 -2.16 0.23
N ILE A 40 20.42 -0.96 0.36
CA ILE A 40 20.53 0.17 -0.58
C ILE A 40 21.38 1.29 0.01
N SER A 41 21.95 1.11 1.21
CA SER A 41 22.74 2.14 1.88
C SER A 41 24.04 2.48 1.13
N HIS A 42 24.55 1.56 0.31
CA HIS A 42 25.68 1.79 -0.58
C HIS A 42 25.30 2.32 -1.98
N LYS A 43 24.01 2.53 -2.25
CA LYS A 43 23.46 2.93 -3.56
C LYS A 43 22.65 4.22 -3.43
N PRO A 44 23.21 5.40 -3.76
CA PRO A 44 22.52 6.69 -3.69
C PRO A 44 21.17 6.69 -4.43
N GLU A 45 21.10 6.01 -5.58
CA GLU A 45 19.89 5.86 -6.37
C GLU A 45 18.76 5.13 -5.63
N GLY A 46 19.10 4.14 -4.78
CA GLY A 46 18.12 3.42 -3.98
C GLY A 46 17.50 4.29 -2.91
N ARG A 47 18.29 5.15 -2.27
CA ARG A 47 17.78 6.10 -1.27
C ARG A 47 16.83 7.12 -1.87
N VAL A 48 17.18 7.70 -3.01
CA VAL A 48 16.31 8.66 -3.72
C VAL A 48 15.00 7.99 -4.13
N PHE A 49 15.06 6.74 -4.61
CA PHE A 49 13.87 5.97 -4.94
C PHE A 49 12.97 5.72 -3.72
N THR A 50 13.54 5.32 -2.58
CA THR A 50 12.82 5.13 -1.32
C THR A 50 12.14 6.43 -0.87
N MET A 51 12.84 7.56 -0.95
CA MET A 51 12.27 8.88 -0.61
C MET A 51 11.08 9.22 -1.51
N PHE A 52 11.19 8.98 -2.82
CA PHE A 52 10.10 9.21 -3.76
C PHE A 52 8.88 8.31 -3.46
N ILE A 53 9.10 7.02 -3.21
CA ILE A 53 8.02 6.10 -2.83
C ILE A 53 7.38 6.49 -1.50
N ALA A 54 8.17 6.89 -0.51
CA ALA A 54 7.63 7.32 0.78
C ALA A 54 6.71 8.54 0.60
N PHE A 55 7.13 9.52 -0.20
CA PHE A 55 6.34 10.72 -0.47
C PHE A 55 5.02 10.42 -1.19
N VAL A 56 5.09 9.65 -2.29
CA VAL A 56 3.89 9.23 -3.04
C VAL A 56 3.01 8.31 -2.20
N GLY A 57 3.63 7.40 -1.45
CA GLY A 57 2.98 6.41 -0.60
C GLY A 57 2.10 7.06 0.46
N ILE A 58 2.62 8.08 1.15
CA ILE A 58 1.86 8.86 2.12
C ILE A 58 0.62 9.48 1.47
N GLY A 59 0.75 10.10 0.29
CA GLY A 59 -0.38 10.73 -0.39
C GLY A 59 -1.48 9.72 -0.75
N VAL A 60 -1.09 8.56 -1.28
CA VAL A 60 -2.03 7.48 -1.63
C VAL A 60 -2.71 6.91 -0.39
N LEU A 61 -1.97 6.67 0.69
CA LEU A 61 -2.54 6.16 1.94
C LEU A 61 -3.47 7.16 2.61
N SER A 62 -3.11 8.44 2.66
CA SER A 62 -3.98 9.49 3.20
C SER A 62 -5.27 9.61 2.40
N TYR A 63 -5.19 9.53 1.07
CA TYR A 63 -6.38 9.52 0.21
C TYR A 63 -7.25 8.28 0.45
N MET A 64 -6.65 7.08 0.47
CA MET A 64 -7.34 5.83 0.79
C MET A 64 -8.03 5.91 2.15
N LEU A 65 -7.34 6.41 3.17
CA LEU A 65 -7.89 6.56 4.52
C LEU A 65 -9.06 7.55 4.54
N SER A 66 -8.91 8.70 3.88
CA SER A 66 -9.98 9.70 3.78
C SER A 66 -11.21 9.15 3.06
N SER A 67 -11.02 8.47 1.92
CA SER A 67 -12.10 7.82 1.18
C SER A 67 -12.76 6.71 2.00
N PHE A 68 -11.97 5.92 2.73
CA PHE A 68 -12.48 4.87 3.61
C PHE A 68 -13.29 5.46 4.76
N THR A 69 -12.81 6.53 5.40
CA THR A 69 -13.57 7.25 6.43
C THR A 69 -14.87 7.82 5.86
N ALA A 70 -14.85 8.42 4.67
CA ALA A 70 -16.05 8.91 4.01
C ALA A 70 -17.06 7.79 3.71
N PHE A 71 -16.59 6.63 3.25
CA PHE A 71 -17.41 5.44 3.01
C PHE A 71 -18.08 4.89 4.30
N VAL A 72 -17.35 4.93 5.42
CA VAL A 72 -17.86 4.52 6.74
C VAL A 72 -18.87 5.53 7.29
N VAL A 73 -18.53 6.83 7.25
CA VAL A 73 -19.35 7.90 7.84
C VAL A 73 -20.56 8.23 6.98
N GLY A 74 -20.42 8.21 5.66
CA GLY A 74 -21.48 8.48 4.69
C GLY A 74 -22.60 7.44 4.67
N GLY A 75 -22.45 6.34 5.41
CA GLY A 75 -23.48 5.30 5.51
C GLY A 75 -23.58 4.41 4.27
N GLU A 76 -22.76 4.62 3.25
CA GLU A 76 -22.67 3.78 2.04
C GLU A 76 -22.38 2.31 2.41
N LEU A 77 -21.57 2.06 3.44
CA LEU A 77 -21.40 0.73 4.03
C LEU A 77 -22.73 0.14 4.51
N LYS A 78 -23.48 0.91 5.30
CA LYS A 78 -24.75 0.48 5.88
C LYS A 78 -25.78 0.24 4.78
N GLU A 79 -25.85 1.10 3.77
CA GLU A 79 -26.75 0.92 2.62
C GLU A 79 -26.37 -0.30 1.78
N ALA A 80 -25.08 -0.52 1.50
CA ALA A 80 -24.63 -1.70 0.76
C ALA A 80 -24.98 -3.00 1.49
N PHE A 81 -24.78 -3.05 2.82
CA PHE A 81 -25.19 -4.18 3.65
C PHE A 81 -26.72 -4.31 3.74
N TRP A 82 -27.46 -3.20 3.84
CA TRP A 82 -28.92 -3.20 3.89
C TRP A 82 -29.54 -3.70 2.58
N ARG A 83 -29.03 -3.23 1.44
CA ARG A 83 -29.49 -3.65 0.11
C ARG A 83 -29.27 -5.15 -0.09
N LYS A 84 -28.10 -5.66 0.29
CA LYS A 84 -27.80 -7.10 0.25
C LYS A 84 -28.71 -7.93 1.15
N ARG A 85 -29.10 -7.39 2.32
CA ARG A 85 -30.08 -8.02 3.22
C ARG A 85 -31.51 -8.00 2.66
N MET A 86 -31.91 -6.92 1.99
CA MET A 86 -33.22 -6.79 1.35
C MET A 86 -33.36 -7.72 0.13
N GLU A 87 -32.34 -7.80 -0.73
CA GLU A 87 -32.34 -8.72 -1.88
C GLU A 87 -32.50 -10.20 -1.45
N ASN A 88 -31.85 -10.59 -0.35
CA ASN A 88 -32.00 -11.94 0.19
C ASN A 88 -33.41 -12.21 0.76
N ARG A 89 -34.14 -11.18 1.22
CA ARG A 89 -35.53 -11.33 1.69
C ARG A 89 -36.55 -11.38 0.56
N ILE A 90 -36.26 -10.78 -0.60
CA ILE A 90 -37.17 -10.76 -1.76
C ILE A 90 -37.07 -12.06 -2.56
N LYS A 91 -35.93 -12.77 -2.48
CA LYS A 91 -35.74 -14.08 -3.14
C LYS A 91 -36.25 -15.28 -2.33
N THR A 92 -36.92 -15.07 -1.19
CA THR A 92 -37.62 -16.11 -0.41
C THR A 92 -39.12 -15.91 -0.55
#